data_AF-A0A8T1CFK5-F1
#
_entry.id   AF-A0A8T1CFK5-F1
#
_cell.length_a   1.000
_cell.length_b   1.000
_cell.length_c   1.000
_cell.angle_alpha   90.00
_cell.angle_beta   90.00
_cell.angle_gamma   90.00
#
_symmetry.space_group_name_H-M   'P 1'
#
loop_
_entity.id
_entity.type
_entity.pdbx_description
1 polymer ?
#
loop_
_entity_poly.entity_id
_entity_poly.type
_entity_poly.pdbx_seq_one_letter_code
_entity_poly.pdbx_strand_id
1 'polypeptide(L)' 'MFSNKQLGLFYFNPVLDDQDEAVICYYRCRCSLVRQQALCTGWSNLA' A
#
# COMPACT_ATOMS: atom_id res chain seq x y z
N MET A 1 15.58 9.97 -10.17
CA MET A 1 14.25 9.50 -10.59
C MET A 1 13.87 8.36 -9.66
N PHE A 2 12.74 8.45 -8.97
CA PHE A 2 12.31 7.41 -8.02
C PHE A 2 11.54 6.32 -8.77
N SER A 3 11.73 5.07 -8.38
CA SER A 3 10.93 3.96 -8.93
C SER A 3 9.51 3.97 -8.36
N ASN A 4 8.57 3.37 -9.08
CA ASN A 4 7.20 3.17 -8.59
C ASN A 4 7.16 2.43 -7.25
N LYS A 5 8.13 1.54 -7.00
CA LYS A 5 8.30 0.89 -5.70
C LYS A 5 8.67 1.88 -4.60
N GLN A 6 9.60 2.79 -4.86
CA GLN A 6 10.01 3.82 -3.89
C GLN A 6 8.86 4.81 -3.62
N LEU A 7 8.13 5.22 -4.66
CA LEU A 7 6.96 6.09 -4.51
C LEU A 7 5.83 5.39 -3.75
N GLY A 8 5.59 4.10 -4.04
CA GLY A 8 4.60 3.30 -3.33
C GLY A 8 4.89 3.21 -1.84
N LEU A 9 6.13 2.87 -1.46
CA LEU A 9 6.55 2.81 -0.06
C LEU A 9 6.52 4.17 0.65
N PHE A 10 6.64 5.27 -0.08
CA PHE A 10 6.57 6.61 0.49
C PHE A 10 5.14 7.03 0.87
N TYR A 11 4.16 6.71 0.02
CA TYR A 11 2.76 7.14 0.21
C TYR A 11 1.90 6.13 0.97
N PHE A 12 2.25 4.85 0.90
CA PHE A 12 1.46 3.74 1.42
C PHE A 12 2.25 2.97 2.46
N ASN A 13 1.81 3.04 3.71
CA ASN A 13 2.34 2.19 4.78
C ASN A 13 1.53 0.89 4.85
N PRO A 14 2.16 -0.26 5.14
CA PRO A 14 1.43 -1.48 5.41
C PRO A 14 0.52 -1.28 6.62
N VAL A 15 -0.66 -1.90 6.57
CA VAL A 15 -1.50 -2.06 7.77
C VAL A 15 -1.05 -3.33 8.46
N LEU A 16 -0.78 -3.24 9.77
CA LEU A 16 -0.44 -4.39 10.59
C LEU A 16 -1.68 -4.88 11.33
N ASP A 17 -1.78 -6.20 11.52
CA ASP A 17 -2.74 -6.81 12.43
C ASP A 17 -2.23 -6.81 13.88
N ASP A 18 -2.96 -7.48 14.77
CA ASP A 18 -2.64 -7.55 16.19
C ASP A 18 -1.36 -8.37 16.48
N GLN A 19 -0.81 -9.04 15.47
CA GLN A 19 0.39 -9.86 15.50
C GLN A 19 1.58 -9.19 14.80
N ASP A 20 1.46 -7.90 14.47
CA ASP A 20 2.43 -7.13 13.68
C ASP A 20 2.66 -7.69 12.26
N GLU A 21 1.72 -8.48 11.72
CA GLU A 21 1.79 -9.03 10.36
C GLU A 21 1.10 -8.09 9.35
N ALA A 22 1.71 -7.94 8.17
CA ALA A 22 1.19 -7.04 7.13
C ALA A 22 -0.07 -7.62 6.48
N VAL A 23 -1.18 -6.89 6.59
CA VAL A 23 -2.44 -7.24 5.93
C VAL A 23 -2.35 -6.84 4.45
N ILE A 24 -1.98 -7.81 3.60
CA ILE A 24 -1.66 -7.61 2.16
C ILE A 24 -2.75 -6.83 1.40
N CYS A 25 -4.01 -7.00 1.76
CA CYS A 25 -5.14 -6.35 1.08
C CYS A 25 -5.39 -4.90 1.52
N TYR A 26 -4.64 -4.35 2.47
CA TYR A 26 -4.88 -3.00 2.99
C TYR A 26 -3.60 -2.18 3.10
N TYR A 27 -3.73 -0.89 2.85
CA TYR A 27 -2.66 0.07 3.07
C TYR A 27 -3.18 1.30 3.80
N ARG A 28 -2.31 1.92 4.59
CA ARG A 28 -2.56 3.19 5.25
C ARG A 28 -1.93 4.31 4.43
N CYS A 29 -2.77 5.18 3.89
CA CYS A 29 -2.30 6.38 3.22
C CYS A 29 -1.72 7.37 4.24
N ARG A 30 -0.84 8.27 3.81
CA ARG A 30 -0.34 9.40 4.61
C ARG A 30 -1.44 10.31 5.17
N CYS A 31 -2.64 10.31 4.60
CA CYS A 31 -3.81 10.98 5.20
C CYS A 31 -4.47 10.18 6.34
N SER A 32 -3.79 9.15 6.86
CA SER A 32 -4.24 8.26 7.94
C SER A 32 -5.45 7.37 7.61
N LEU A 33 -6.03 7.47 6.41
CA LEU A 33 -7.10 6.59 5.96
C LEU A 33 -6.56 5.23 5.53
N VAL A 34 -7.21 4.17 6.01
CA VAL A 34 -6.99 2.79 5.56
C VAL A 34 -7.81 2.57 4.30
N ARG A 35 -7.19 2.03 3.26
CA ARG A 35 -7.82 1.73 1.97
C ARG A 35 -7.55 0.29 1.60
N GLN A 36 -8.57 -0.37 1.06
CA GLN A 36 -8.41 -1.71 0.50
C GLN A 36 -7.65 -1.59 -0.83
N GLN A 37 -6.63 -2.42 -1.00
CA GLN A 37 -5.98 -2.61 -2.29
C GLN A 37 -7.01 -3.25 -3.23
N ALA A 38 -7.25 -2.61 -4.37
CA ALA A 38 -8.09 -3.22 -5.40
C ALA A 38 -7.50 -4.59 -5.77
N LEU A 39 -8.36 -5.57 -6.05
CA LEU A 39 -7.96 -6.92 -6.46
C LEU A 39 -6.85 -6.80 -7.51
N CYS A 40 -5.67 -7.37 -7.24
CA CYS A 40 -4.50 -7.27 -8.10
C CYS A 40 -4.80 -7.84 -9.50
N THR A 41 -5.35 -7.01 -10.38
CA THR A 41 -5.44 -7.30 -11.82
C THR A 41 -4.08 -7.09 -12.52
N GLY A 42 -3.03 -6.77 -11.76
CA GLY A 42 -1.70 -6.46 -12.29
C GLY A 42 -1.50 -4.99 -12.68
N TRP A 43 -2.52 -4.15 -12.49
CA TRP A 43 -2.47 -2.73 -12.85
C TRP A 43 -2.59 -1.88 -11.59
N SER A 44 -1.49 -1.73 -10.82
CA SER A 44 -1.34 -0.47 -10.11
C SER A 44 -1.12 0.60 -11.18
N ASN A 45 -1.85 1.72 -11.13
CA ASN A 45 -1.75 2.86 -12.07
C ASN A 45 -0.35 3.56 -12.07
N LEU A 46 0.64 2.91 -11.49
CA LEU A 46 2.05 3.24 -11.49
C LEU A 46 2.72 2.31 -12.52
N ALA A 47 2.57 2.66 -13.80
CA ALA A 47 3.37 2.12 -14.89
C ALA A 47 4.82 2.59 -14.77
#